data_AF-A0A523HQN3-F1
#
_entry.id   AF-A0A523HQN3-F1
#
_cell.length_a   1.000
_cell.length_b   1.000
_cell.length_c   1.000
_cell.angle_alpha   90.00
_cell.angle_beta   90.00
_cell.angle_gamma   90.00
#
_symmetry.space_group_name_H-M   'P 1'
#
loop_
_entity.id
_entity.type
_entity.pdbx_description
1 polymer ?
#
loop_
_entity_poly.entity_id
_entity_poly.type
_entity_poly.pdbx_seq_one_letter_code
_entity_poly.pdbx_strand_id
1 'polypeptide(L)' 'VGICGEHGGDPDSIRLCHEYGLDYVSCSPYRVPVARLAAAHAAMEQA' A
#
# COMPACT_ATOMS: atom_id res chain seq x y z
N VAL A 1 0.85 -11.53 5.84
CA VAL A 1 0.80 -10.46 6.86
C VAL A 1 0.36 -9.17 6.20
N GLY A 2 -0.44 -8.34 6.86
CA GLY A 2 -0.90 -7.06 6.31
C GLY A 2 -1.06 -5.98 7.38
N ILE A 3 -1.33 -4.76 6.93
CA ILE A 3 -1.49 -3.57 7.78
C ILE A 3 -2.88 -2.94 7.60
N CYS A 4 -3.40 -2.33 8.67
CA CYS A 4 -4.63 -1.55 8.65
C CYS A 4 -4.43 -0.17 9.27
N GLY A 5 -5.41 0.72 9.06
CA GLY A 5 -5.38 2.09 9.57
C GLY A 5 -5.00 3.10 8.50
N GLU A 6 -4.62 4.30 8.92
CA GLU A 6 -4.35 5.40 7.98
C GLU A 6 -3.16 5.14 7.05
N HIS A 7 -2.12 4.48 7.57
CA HIS A 7 -0.93 4.06 6.84
C HIS A 7 -1.25 3.08 5.70
N GLY A 8 -2.34 2.30 5.82
CA GLY A 8 -2.79 1.41 4.74
C GLY A 8 -3.33 2.14 3.50
N GLY A 9 -3.52 3.46 3.57
CA GLY A 9 -3.94 4.30 2.44
C GLY A 9 -2.99 5.46 2.16
N ASP A 10 -1.81 5.47 2.78
CA ASP A 10 -0.76 6.45 2.57
C ASP A 10 0.27 5.89 1.57
N PRO A 11 0.56 6.56 0.42
CA PRO A 11 1.43 6.01 -0.61
C PRO A 11 2.85 5.67 -0.14
N ASP A 12 3.47 6.53 0.68
CA ASP A 12 4.82 6.31 1.19
C ASP A 12 4.87 5.09 2.11
N SER A 13 3.87 4.95 2.98
CA SER A 13 3.70 3.77 3.83
C SER A 13 3.49 2.50 3.01
N ILE A 14 2.69 2.55 1.94
CA ILE A 14 2.42 1.40 1.06
C ILE A 14 3.70 0.94 0.36
N ARG A 15 4.56 1.86 -0.09
CA ARG A 15 5.87 1.52 -0.66
C ARG A 15 6.74 0.77 0.35
N LEU A 16 6.83 1.25 1.60
CA LEU A 16 7.57 0.56 2.66
C LEU A 16 6.96 -0.81 2.98
N CYS A 17 5.63 -0.92 3.02
CA CYS A 17 4.95 -2.20 3.22
C CYS A 17 5.30 -3.21 2.13
N HIS A 18 5.39 -2.75 0.88
CA HIS A 18 5.81 -3.58 -0.24
C HIS A 18 7.27 -4.03 -0.11
N GLU A 19 8.19 -3.11 0.25
CA GLU A 19 9.60 -3.41 0.54
C GLU A 19 9.78 -4.43 1.68
N TYR A 20 8.92 -4.37 2.71
CA TYR A 20 8.92 -5.33 3.82
C TYR A 20 8.17 -6.64 3.52
N GLY A 21 7.64 -6.81 2.31
CA GLY A 21 6.98 -8.05 1.89
C GLY A 21 5.62 -8.29 2.54
N LEU A 22 4.86 -7.23 2.87
CA LEU A 22 3.47 -7.39 3.30
C LEU A 22 2.59 -7.81 2.12
N ASP A 23 1.63 -8.69 2.39
CA ASP A 23 0.73 -9.28 1.38
C ASP A 23 -0.45 -8.36 1.03
N TYR A 24 -0.89 -7.52 1.98
CA TYR A 24 -2.03 -6.62 1.76
C TYR A 24 -2.01 -5.39 2.67
N VAL A 25 -2.74 -4.36 2.24
CA VAL A 25 -3.06 -3.16 3.02
C VAL A 25 -4.58 -2.97 3.14
N SER A 26 -5.03 -2.39 4.25
CA SER A 26 -6.45 -2.09 4.51
C SER A 26 -6.61 -0.63 4.91
N CYS A 27 -7.47 0.10 4.21
CA CYS A 27 -7.75 1.52 4.42
C CYS A 27 -9.24 1.83 4.28
N SER A 28 -9.63 3.04 4.68
CA SER A 28 -11.01 3.51 4.52
C SER A 28 -11.46 3.45 3.05
N PRO A 29 -12.74 3.19 2.75
CA PRO A 29 -13.23 2.95 1.38
C PRO A 29 -12.81 4.01 0.35
N TYR A 30 -12.80 5.27 0.74
CA TYR A 30 -12.43 6.39 -0.13
C TYR A 30 -10.92 6.43 -0.49
N ARG A 31 -10.04 5.77 0.29
CA ARG A 31 -8.60 5.64 -0.02
C ARG A 31 -8.26 4.41 -0.84
N VAL A 32 -9.19 3.46 -1.03
CA VAL A 32 -8.93 2.23 -1.79
C VAL A 32 -8.39 2.51 -3.20
N PRO A 33 -8.92 3.48 -3.99
CA PRO A 33 -8.35 3.79 -5.30
C PRO A 33 -6.89 4.28 -5.22
N VAL A 34 -6.58 5.13 -4.23
CA VAL A 34 -5.22 5.63 -3.99
C VAL A 34 -4.28 4.49 -3.58
N ALA A 35 -4.72 3.64 -2.65
CA ALA A 35 -3.93 2.52 -2.17
C ALA A 35 -3.59 1.52 -3.28
N ARG A 36 -4.54 1.26 -4.19
CA ARG A 36 -4.31 0.39 -5.36
C ARG A 36 -3.29 0.99 -6.34
N LEU A 37 -3.38 2.30 -6.62
CA LEU A 37 -2.42 2.97 -7.49
C LEU A 37 -1.01 2.98 -6.87
N ALA A 38 -0.91 3.31 -5.58
CA ALA A 38 0.36 3.30 -4.86
C ALA A 38 0.99 1.90 -4.83
N ALA A 39 0.20 0.85 -4.60
CA ALA A 39 0.69 -0.53 -4.63
C ALA A 39 1.21 -0.93 -6.04
N ALA A 40 0.55 -0.46 -7.11
CA ALA A 40 1.01 -0.69 -8.47
C ALA A 40 2.34 0.04 -8.75
N HIS A 41 2.48 1.30 -8.33
CA HIS A 41 3.75 2.03 -8.46
C HIS A 41 4.88 1.33 -7.69
N ALA A 42 4.63 0.93 -6.43
CA ALA A 42 5.62 0.22 -5.61
C ALA A 42 6.10 -1.07 -6.30
N ALA A 43 5.18 -1.84 -6.91
CA ALA A 43 5.52 -3.05 -7.66
C ALA A 43 6.32 -2.77 -8.95
N MET A 44 6.12 -1.62 -9.59
CA MET A 44 6.87 -1.23 -10.80
C MET A 44 8.28 -0.73 -10.47
N GLU A 45 8.49 -0.12 -9.30
CA GLU A 45 9.80 0.38 -8.86
C GLU A 45 10.76 -0.75 -8.44
N GLN A 46 10.22 -1.92 -8.06
CA GLN A 46 11.02 -3.11 -7.72
C GLN A 46 11.34 -4.02 -8.93
N ALA A 47 10.92 -3.64 -10.15
CA ALA A 47 11.14 -4.40 -11.38
C ALA A 47 12.46 -4.10 -12.08
#